data_AF-A0A0P1ANI0-F1
#
_entry.id   AF-A0A0P1ANI0-F1
#
_cell.length_a   1.000
_cell.length_b   1.000
_cell.length_c   1.000
_cell.angle_alpha   90.00
_cell.angle_beta   90.00
_cell.angle_gamma   90.00
#
_symmetry.space_group_name_H-M   'P 1'
#
loop_
_entity.id
_entity.type
_entity.pdbx_description
1 polymer ?
#
loop_
_entity_poly.entity_id
_entity_poly.type
_entity_poly.pdbx_seq_one_letter_code
_entity_poly.pdbx_strand_id
1 'polypeptide(L)'
;MIRTIQKLVDPEDVDVVLPHEHVLHNIGANVAIISSQKSLEIRIEDLIDYRHAPFAHGGRNMLLQNEDEAFRELERLQRSNSSKQVILVVDVTLPVEGRDLLVNKRLSLAKRLKDVHLLTVSTVETTLMNDIVNSGLSIEDQSERIANMLEAELIYGIKREECVAYPGAIYQQIELSGKKMNAQEQVLIRGLAMAQARTHAPVYLSFSVDEKIEPFNFKDIIREWIKVLTDAGAERRKLVLCHADRYCHGESEGSDLSFLIELLDFGITILFDTIGLLALSFDEDCNFNKGQAPLSSPDALVYQRAAADSVPTLRGSMEADGVQECRGPIVVVHSP
;
A
#
# COMPACT_ATOMS: atom_id res chain seq x y z
N MET A 1 12.26 20.20 7.95
CA MET A 1 11.57 19.37 8.96
C MET A 1 10.73 18.29 8.27
N ILE A 2 10.79 17.07 8.77
CA ILE A 2 9.92 15.96 8.40
C ILE A 2 8.84 15.82 9.48
N ARG A 3 7.57 15.77 9.07
CA ARG A 3 6.44 15.59 10.00
C ARG A 3 6.17 14.10 10.18
N THR A 4 6.42 13.60 11.38
CA THR A 4 6.05 12.25 11.81
C THR A 4 4.65 12.28 12.42
N ILE A 5 4.11 11.12 12.76
CA ILE A 5 2.77 10.98 13.34
C ILE A 5 2.60 11.78 14.66
N GLN A 6 3.69 12.08 15.38
CA GLN A 6 3.65 12.76 16.68
C GLN A 6 4.49 14.03 16.79
N LYS A 7 5.59 14.13 16.04
CA LYS A 7 6.55 15.24 16.17
C LYS A 7 7.23 15.59 14.84
N LEU A 8 7.97 16.69 14.85
CA LEU A 8 8.87 17.03 13.76
C LEU A 8 10.24 16.38 14.01
N VAL A 9 10.90 15.97 12.92
CA VAL A 9 12.26 15.43 12.91
C VAL A 9 13.09 16.24 11.91
N ASP A 10 14.33 16.56 12.27
CA ASP A 10 15.25 17.21 11.35
C ASP A 10 15.74 16.22 10.28
N PRO A 11 15.77 16.58 8.99
CA PRO A 11 16.25 15.67 7.95
C PRO A 11 17.68 15.16 8.19
N GLU A 12 18.53 15.96 8.83
CA GLU A 12 19.92 15.61 9.15
C GLU A 12 20.04 14.54 10.26
N ASP A 13 18.98 14.36 11.04
CA ASP A 13 18.92 13.34 12.10
C ASP A 13 18.45 11.98 11.57
N VAL A 14 17.99 11.88 10.33
CA VAL A 14 17.49 10.64 9.73
C VAL A 14 18.63 9.89 9.05
N ASP A 15 18.86 8.64 9.47
CA ASP A 15 19.88 7.75 8.89
C ASP A 15 19.28 6.86 7.81
N VAL A 16 18.22 6.12 8.18
CA VAL A 16 17.56 5.15 7.31
C VAL A 16 16.10 5.54 7.11
N VAL A 17 15.63 5.41 5.88
CA VAL A 17 14.21 5.58 5.53
C VAL A 17 13.69 4.29 4.92
N LEU A 18 12.58 3.79 5.44
CA LEU A 18 11.70 2.83 4.77
C LEU A 18 10.52 3.63 4.19
N PRO A 19 10.57 4.00 2.90
CA PRO A 19 9.73 5.06 2.35
C PRO A 19 8.32 4.61 1.93
N HIS A 20 8.00 3.31 2.00
CA HIS A 20 6.71 2.79 1.58
C HIS A 20 6.40 1.46 2.25
N GLU A 21 5.81 1.52 3.44
CA GLU A 21 5.49 0.35 4.27
C GLU A 21 4.03 0.35 4.70
N HIS A 22 3.52 -0.80 5.13
CA HIS A 22 2.25 -0.90 5.85
C HIS A 22 2.51 -1.43 7.26
N VAL A 23 2.46 -0.55 8.26
CA VAL A 23 2.84 -0.93 9.64
C VAL A 23 1.72 -1.66 10.38
N LEU A 24 0.48 -1.25 10.16
CA LEU A 24 -0.71 -1.87 10.72
C LEU A 24 -1.87 -1.78 9.72
N HIS A 25 -2.34 -2.87 9.16
CA HIS A 25 -3.37 -2.83 8.12
C HIS A 25 -4.42 -3.95 8.24
N ASN A 26 -5.53 -3.75 7.55
CA ASN A 26 -6.64 -4.69 7.46
C ASN A 26 -7.00 -5.05 6.00
N ILE A 27 -6.06 -4.93 5.06
CA ILE A 27 -6.25 -5.20 3.61
C ILE A 27 -7.07 -6.49 3.35
N GLY A 28 -6.78 -7.58 4.08
CA GLY A 28 -7.49 -8.86 3.95
C GLY A 28 -8.89 -8.93 4.57
N ALA A 29 -9.40 -7.87 5.21
CA ALA A 29 -10.60 -7.92 6.05
C ALA A 29 -11.86 -8.27 5.24
N ASN A 30 -11.98 -7.78 4.01
CA ASN A 30 -13.12 -8.07 3.14
C ASN A 30 -13.23 -9.57 2.80
N VAL A 31 -12.11 -10.28 2.75
CA VAL A 31 -12.05 -11.74 2.52
C VAL A 31 -12.20 -12.50 3.84
N ALA A 32 -11.62 -12.01 4.92
CA ALA A 32 -11.60 -12.68 6.23
C ALA A 32 -12.98 -12.78 6.91
N ILE A 33 -13.88 -11.84 6.64
CA ILE A 33 -15.27 -11.87 7.16
C ILE A 33 -16.01 -13.14 6.70
N ILE A 34 -15.66 -13.68 5.52
CA ILE A 34 -16.30 -14.86 4.93
C ILE A 34 -15.84 -16.16 5.63
N SER A 35 -14.63 -16.20 6.20
CA SER A 35 -14.02 -17.41 6.77
C SER A 35 -14.13 -17.54 8.30
N SER A 36 -15.04 -16.80 8.94
CA SER A 36 -15.15 -16.73 10.41
C SER A 36 -15.26 -18.09 11.09
N GLN A 37 -14.15 -18.59 11.64
CA GLN A 37 -14.02 -19.54 12.78
C GLN A 37 -12.58 -20.07 13.02
N LYS A 38 -11.57 -19.73 12.19
CA LYS A 38 -10.20 -20.22 12.38
C LYS A 38 -9.27 -19.19 13.03
N SER A 39 -8.29 -19.69 13.79
CA SER A 39 -7.17 -18.91 14.34
C SER A 39 -6.54 -18.04 13.27
N LEU A 40 -6.24 -16.77 13.60
CA LEU A 40 -5.56 -15.81 12.73
C LEU A 40 -4.05 -16.10 12.58
N GLU A 41 -3.52 -17.11 13.29
CA GLU A 41 -2.11 -17.47 13.24
C GLU A 41 -1.73 -18.06 11.86
N ILE A 42 -0.66 -17.53 11.26
CA ILE A 42 -0.02 -18.07 10.06
C ILE A 42 0.91 -19.20 10.49
N ARG A 43 0.75 -20.39 9.90
CA ARG A 43 1.60 -21.55 10.18
C ARG A 43 2.62 -21.75 9.07
N ILE A 44 3.68 -22.48 9.38
CA ILE A 44 4.78 -22.72 8.43
C ILE A 44 4.30 -23.51 7.19
N GLU A 45 3.35 -24.43 7.38
CA GLU A 45 2.74 -25.21 6.30
C GLU A 45 1.92 -24.35 5.33
N ASP A 46 1.40 -23.21 5.79
CA ASP A 46 0.57 -22.31 4.97
C ASP A 46 1.42 -21.42 4.05
N LEU A 47 2.72 -21.30 4.33
CA LEU A 47 3.58 -20.35 3.65
C LEU A 47 3.61 -20.59 2.14
N ILE A 48 3.70 -21.86 1.70
CA ILE A 48 3.70 -22.21 0.28
C ILE A 48 2.46 -21.66 -0.43
N ASP A 49 1.28 -21.82 0.17
CA ASP A 49 0.04 -21.31 -0.41
C ASP A 49 0.07 -19.78 -0.51
N TYR A 50 0.62 -19.07 0.48
CA TYR A 50 0.74 -17.61 0.41
C TYR A 50 1.72 -17.12 -0.64
N ARG A 51 2.78 -17.89 -0.92
CA ARG A 51 3.74 -17.54 -1.99
C ARG A 51 3.08 -17.54 -3.37
N HIS A 52 2.06 -18.40 -3.55
CA HIS A 52 1.29 -18.48 -4.80
C HIS A 52 0.04 -17.59 -4.80
N ALA A 53 -0.65 -17.52 -3.67
CA ALA A 53 -1.90 -16.81 -3.49
C ALA A 53 -1.90 -16.10 -2.14
N PRO A 54 -1.48 -14.82 -2.08
CA PRO A 54 -1.34 -14.08 -0.82
C PRO A 54 -2.64 -13.93 -0.03
N PHE A 55 -3.78 -13.97 -0.73
CA PHE A 55 -5.12 -13.94 -0.15
C PHE A 55 -5.67 -15.34 0.23
N ALA A 56 -4.87 -16.40 0.11
CA ALA A 56 -5.26 -17.75 0.53
C ALA A 56 -5.73 -17.77 1.99
N HIS A 57 -6.41 -18.86 2.37
CA HIS A 57 -6.83 -19.10 3.75
C HIS A 57 -7.65 -17.95 4.36
N GLY A 58 -8.52 -17.33 3.55
CA GLY A 58 -9.41 -16.25 4.00
C GLY A 58 -8.71 -14.89 4.15
N GLY A 59 -7.59 -14.66 3.47
CA GLY A 59 -6.89 -13.37 3.49
C GLY A 59 -6.16 -13.05 4.79
N ARG A 60 -5.95 -14.03 5.69
CA ARG A 60 -5.29 -13.79 6.99
C ARG A 60 -3.85 -13.28 6.85
N ASN A 61 -3.14 -13.65 5.79
CA ASN A 61 -1.79 -13.13 5.49
C ASN A 61 -1.78 -11.64 5.16
N MET A 62 -2.93 -11.07 4.77
CA MET A 62 -3.10 -9.66 4.43
C MET A 62 -3.63 -8.84 5.62
N LEU A 63 -3.48 -9.36 6.85
CA LEU A 63 -3.87 -8.70 8.10
C LEU A 63 -2.64 -8.52 8.99
N LEU A 64 -2.31 -7.27 9.31
CA LEU A 64 -1.32 -6.93 10.32
C LEU A 64 -1.94 -5.96 11.34
N GLN A 65 -2.68 -6.51 12.30
CA GLN A 65 -3.47 -5.71 13.26
C GLN A 65 -2.94 -5.79 14.70
N ASN A 66 -2.01 -6.70 14.96
CA ASN A 66 -1.43 -6.92 16.27
C ASN A 66 -0.31 -5.92 16.52
N GLU A 67 -0.50 -5.06 17.52
CA GLU A 67 0.47 -4.03 17.88
C GLU A 67 1.81 -4.63 18.32
N ASP A 68 1.80 -5.71 19.09
CA ASP A 68 3.04 -6.30 19.61
C ASP A 68 3.84 -7.02 18.54
N GLU A 69 3.17 -7.55 17.52
CA GLU A 69 3.82 -8.13 16.34
C GLU A 69 4.53 -7.06 15.51
N ALA A 70 3.82 -5.97 15.17
CA ALA A 70 4.41 -4.83 14.49
C ALA A 70 5.56 -4.19 15.30
N PHE A 71 5.41 -4.08 16.62
CA PHE A 71 6.48 -3.59 17.50
C PHE A 71 7.74 -4.46 17.41
N ARG A 72 7.61 -5.79 17.46
CA ARG A 72 8.77 -6.71 17.41
C ARG A 72 9.51 -6.64 16.09
N GLU A 73 8.82 -6.49 14.96
CA GLU A 73 9.48 -6.36 13.65
C GLU A 73 10.21 -5.02 13.54
N LEU A 74 9.59 -3.92 13.96
CA LEU A 74 10.23 -2.59 13.97
C LEU A 74 11.37 -2.47 15.00
N GLU A 75 11.30 -3.20 16.12
CA GLU A 75 12.38 -3.27 17.11
C GLU A 75 13.65 -3.91 16.51
N ARG A 76 13.53 -4.82 15.54
CA ARG A 76 14.70 -5.39 14.86
C ARG A 76 15.49 -4.33 14.11
N LEU A 77 14.80 -3.34 13.51
CA LEU A 77 15.44 -2.21 12.84
C LEU A 77 16.26 -1.35 13.82
N GLN A 78 15.77 -1.17 15.06
CA GLN A 78 16.50 -0.45 16.11
C GLN A 78 17.82 -1.13 16.45
N ARG A 79 17.83 -2.47 16.52
CA ARG A 79 19.03 -3.24 16.87
C ARG A 79 20.08 -3.23 15.76
N SER A 80 19.65 -3.13 14.49
CA SER A 80 20.58 -2.97 13.37
C SER A 80 21.15 -1.56 13.27
N ASN A 81 20.47 -0.56 13.84
CA ASN A 81 20.96 0.81 13.79
C ASN A 81 22.03 1.05 14.86
N SER A 82 23.27 1.20 14.41
CA SER A 82 24.42 1.49 15.28
C SER A 82 24.62 2.99 15.51
N SER A 83 23.92 3.84 14.76
CA SER A 83 23.99 5.28 14.87
C SER A 83 23.05 5.80 15.97
N LYS A 84 23.31 7.03 16.46
CA LYS A 84 22.37 7.75 17.32
C LYS A 84 21.26 8.47 16.53
N GLN A 85 21.24 8.29 15.21
CA GLN A 85 20.28 8.90 14.32
C GLN A 85 19.01 8.03 14.25
N VAL A 86 17.93 8.62 13.73
CA VAL A 86 16.62 7.99 13.73
C VAL A 86 16.34 7.28 12.42
N ILE A 87 15.55 6.22 12.50
CA ILE A 87 14.97 5.52 11.35
C ILE A 87 13.58 6.12 11.10
N LEU A 88 13.26 6.42 9.85
CA LEU A 88 11.94 6.87 9.44
C LEU A 88 11.23 5.74 8.68
N VAL A 89 10.00 5.43 9.08
CA VAL A 89 9.12 4.48 8.39
C VAL A 89 7.88 5.22 7.91
N VAL A 90 7.67 5.25 6.60
CA VAL A 90 6.52 5.88 5.96
C VAL A 90 5.43 4.82 5.81
N ASP A 91 4.42 4.90 6.67
CA ASP A 91 3.24 4.05 6.64
C ASP A 91 2.21 4.62 5.66
N VAL A 92 2.11 3.98 4.49
CA VAL A 92 1.23 4.40 3.39
C VAL A 92 -0.17 3.80 3.47
N THR A 93 -0.51 3.14 4.58
CA THR A 93 -1.83 2.52 4.77
C THR A 93 -2.97 3.52 4.57
N LEU A 94 -3.97 3.13 3.79
CA LEU A 94 -5.14 3.94 3.46
C LEU A 94 -6.30 3.78 4.47
N PRO A 95 -7.28 4.70 4.50
CA PRO A 95 -8.47 4.58 5.35
C PRO A 95 -9.20 3.23 5.20
N VAL A 96 -9.41 2.78 3.95
CA VAL A 96 -10.03 1.48 3.63
C VAL A 96 -9.20 0.29 4.12
N GLU A 97 -7.90 0.48 4.30
CA GLU A 97 -6.94 -0.50 4.83
C GLU A 97 -6.72 -0.35 6.35
N GLY A 98 -7.52 0.49 7.02
CA GLY A 98 -7.53 0.62 8.47
C GLY A 98 -6.58 1.69 9.03
N ARG A 99 -6.13 2.66 8.21
CA ARG A 99 -5.33 3.83 8.66
C ARG A 99 -5.94 4.47 9.91
N ASP A 100 -7.19 4.88 9.76
CA ASP A 100 -7.97 5.60 10.76
C ASP A 100 -8.39 4.70 11.92
N LEU A 101 -8.83 3.48 11.59
CA LEU A 101 -9.31 2.51 12.59
C LEU A 101 -8.21 2.11 13.57
N LEU A 102 -6.96 2.02 13.10
CA LEU A 102 -5.82 1.58 13.88
C LEU A 102 -4.92 2.75 14.33
N VAL A 103 -5.37 4.00 14.21
CA VAL A 103 -4.55 5.19 14.52
C VAL A 103 -4.08 5.23 15.97
N ASN A 104 -4.92 4.81 16.93
CA ASN A 104 -4.55 4.73 18.34
C ASN A 104 -3.41 3.74 18.58
N LYS A 105 -3.42 2.60 17.87
CA LYS A 105 -2.34 1.60 17.93
C LYS A 105 -1.07 2.13 17.29
N ARG A 106 -1.15 2.83 16.15
CA ARG A 106 0.01 3.51 15.53
C ARG A 106 0.65 4.52 16.47
N LEU A 107 -0.16 5.33 17.16
CA LEU A 107 0.32 6.31 18.13
C LEU A 107 0.93 5.64 19.37
N SER A 108 0.37 4.51 19.82
CA SER A 108 0.95 3.67 20.87
C SER A 108 2.32 3.12 20.45
N LEU A 109 2.42 2.53 19.25
CA LEU A 109 3.68 2.06 18.65
C LEU A 109 4.73 3.16 18.60
N ALA A 110 4.38 4.32 18.04
CA ALA A 110 5.29 5.46 17.92
C ALA A 110 5.84 5.95 19.28
N LYS A 111 5.09 5.78 20.38
CA LYS A 111 5.56 6.09 21.73
C LYS A 111 6.50 5.02 22.30
N ARG A 112 6.27 3.76 21.95
CA ARG A 112 7.03 2.60 22.45
C ARG A 112 8.37 2.45 21.73
N LEU A 113 8.40 2.78 20.44
CA LEU A 113 9.59 2.69 19.61
C LEU A 113 10.61 3.79 19.98
N LYS A 114 11.87 3.41 20.14
CA LYS A 114 12.99 4.33 20.35
C LYS A 114 13.71 4.52 19.02
N ASP A 115 13.99 5.76 18.66
CA ASP A 115 14.77 6.11 17.46
C ASP A 115 14.20 5.54 16.14
N VAL A 116 12.94 5.10 16.15
CA VAL A 116 12.15 4.75 14.95
C VAL A 116 10.91 5.63 14.97
N HIS A 117 10.72 6.39 13.91
CA HIS A 117 9.62 7.31 13.75
C HIS A 117 8.70 6.88 12.63
N LEU A 118 7.41 6.87 12.92
CA LEU A 118 6.37 6.56 11.95
C LEU A 118 5.85 7.85 11.33
N LEU A 119 5.73 7.88 10.01
CA LEU A 119 5.03 8.90 9.24
C LEU A 119 3.76 8.25 8.68
N THR A 120 2.62 8.93 8.76
CA THR A 120 1.37 8.49 8.10
C THR A 120 1.06 9.41 6.93
N VAL A 121 0.13 8.99 6.08
CA VAL A 121 -0.21 9.67 4.83
C VAL A 121 -1.63 10.24 4.84
N SER A 122 -1.82 11.37 4.16
CA SER A 122 -3.13 11.86 3.73
C SER A 122 -3.46 11.33 2.33
N THR A 123 -4.74 11.19 2.02
CA THR A 123 -5.19 10.58 0.75
C THR A 123 -6.61 11.02 0.40
N VAL A 124 -7.02 10.82 -0.84
CA VAL A 124 -8.41 10.98 -1.28
C VAL A 124 -9.01 9.61 -1.55
N GLU A 125 -10.02 9.23 -0.77
CA GLU A 125 -10.75 7.97 -0.96
C GLU A 125 -11.62 8.02 -2.22
N THR A 126 -11.72 6.91 -2.94
CA THR A 126 -12.53 6.79 -4.18
C THR A 126 -14.01 7.12 -3.95
N THR A 127 -14.56 6.73 -2.80
CA THR A 127 -15.96 7.03 -2.42
C THR A 127 -16.18 8.53 -2.29
N LEU A 128 -15.29 9.22 -1.58
CA LEU A 128 -15.33 10.67 -1.40
C LEU A 128 -15.09 11.41 -2.72
N MET A 129 -14.22 10.87 -3.57
CA MET A 129 -13.98 11.42 -4.91
C MET A 129 -15.26 11.39 -5.75
N ASN A 130 -16.01 10.29 -5.72
CA ASN A 130 -17.30 10.18 -6.41
C ASN A 130 -18.31 11.20 -5.88
N ASP A 131 -18.38 11.41 -4.56
CA ASP A 131 -19.26 12.42 -3.96
C ASP A 131 -18.89 13.85 -4.41
N ILE A 132 -17.60 14.16 -4.50
CA ILE A 132 -17.12 15.46 -4.97
C ILE A 132 -17.48 15.67 -6.44
N VAL A 133 -17.23 14.70 -7.31
CA VAL A 133 -17.53 14.82 -8.75
C VAL A 133 -19.04 14.95 -9.00
N ASN A 134 -19.86 14.27 -8.19
CA ASN A 134 -21.32 14.32 -8.29
C ASN A 134 -21.96 15.55 -7.62
N SER A 135 -21.18 16.44 -7.03
CA SER A 135 -21.68 17.60 -6.29
C SER A 135 -22.24 18.74 -7.17
N GLY A 136 -22.12 18.62 -8.50
CA GLY A 136 -22.59 19.63 -9.47
C GLY A 136 -21.73 20.90 -9.55
N LEU A 137 -20.57 20.89 -8.92
CA LEU A 137 -19.61 22.00 -8.91
C LEU A 137 -18.76 22.04 -10.18
N SER A 138 -18.11 23.19 -10.41
CA SER A 138 -17.07 23.32 -11.44
C SER A 138 -15.87 22.42 -11.13
N ILE A 139 -15.09 22.05 -12.15
CA ILE A 139 -13.86 21.25 -11.96
C ILE A 139 -12.90 21.96 -11.00
N GLU A 140 -12.81 23.28 -11.09
CA GLU A 140 -11.97 24.12 -10.25
C GLU A 140 -12.39 24.03 -8.78
N ASP A 141 -13.69 24.19 -8.49
CA ASP A 141 -14.22 24.09 -7.11
C ASP A 141 -14.10 22.66 -6.56
N GLN A 142 -14.28 21.64 -7.40
CA GLN A 142 -14.07 20.24 -7.00
C GLN A 142 -12.61 19.98 -6.63
N SER A 143 -11.67 20.49 -7.43
CA SER A 143 -10.22 20.38 -7.19
C SER A 143 -9.82 21.12 -5.91
N GLU A 144 -10.40 22.31 -5.69
CA GLU A 144 -10.21 23.12 -4.49
C GLU A 144 -10.70 22.39 -3.23
N ARG A 145 -11.82 21.66 -3.30
CA ARG A 145 -12.30 20.83 -2.18
C ARG A 145 -11.32 19.71 -1.82
N ILE A 146 -10.76 19.04 -2.81
CA ILE A 146 -9.72 18.03 -2.59
C ILE A 146 -8.50 18.67 -1.93
N ALA A 147 -8.04 19.81 -2.46
CA ALA A 147 -6.86 20.49 -1.94
C ALA A 147 -7.04 20.89 -0.47
N ASN A 148 -8.19 21.50 -0.13
CA ASN A 148 -8.49 21.92 1.23
C ASN A 148 -8.64 20.75 2.20
N MET A 149 -9.17 19.61 1.75
CA MET A 149 -9.27 18.39 2.56
C MET A 149 -7.89 17.83 2.91
N LEU A 150 -7.04 17.64 1.91
CA LEU A 150 -5.68 17.13 2.10
C LEU A 150 -4.85 18.10 2.96
N GLU A 151 -4.96 19.39 2.70
CA GLU A 151 -4.33 20.45 3.50
C GLU A 151 -4.81 20.42 4.95
N ALA A 152 -6.12 20.27 5.18
CA ALA A 152 -6.68 20.18 6.52
C ALA A 152 -6.17 18.96 7.28
N GLU A 153 -6.13 17.77 6.65
CA GLU A 153 -5.54 16.57 7.27
C GLU A 153 -4.05 16.78 7.59
N LEU A 154 -3.28 17.34 6.66
CA LEU A 154 -1.85 17.60 6.85
C LEU A 154 -1.58 18.61 7.98
N ILE A 155 -2.38 19.67 8.10
CA ILE A 155 -2.19 20.74 9.09
C ILE A 155 -2.75 20.34 10.45
N TYR A 156 -3.99 19.87 10.50
CA TYR A 156 -4.75 19.64 11.74
C TYR A 156 -4.69 18.19 12.23
N GLY A 157 -4.27 17.26 11.37
CA GLY A 157 -4.14 15.85 11.70
C GLY A 157 -5.45 15.06 11.57
N ILE A 158 -5.30 13.73 11.61
CA ILE A 158 -6.38 12.76 11.63
C ILE A 158 -6.79 12.57 13.10
N LYS A 159 -7.99 13.05 13.45
CA LYS A 159 -8.54 12.93 14.80
C LYS A 159 -9.40 11.68 14.94
N ARG A 160 -9.08 10.83 15.93
CA ARG A 160 -9.96 9.77 16.43
C ARG A 160 -9.99 9.82 17.94
N GLU A 161 -11.19 9.92 18.51
CA GLU A 161 -11.38 10.08 19.96
C GLU A 161 -10.55 11.27 20.48
N GLU A 162 -9.71 11.04 21.50
CA GLU A 162 -8.81 12.04 22.10
C GLU A 162 -7.42 12.05 21.47
N CYS A 163 -7.19 11.28 20.40
CA CYS A 163 -5.91 11.16 19.73
C CYS A 163 -5.90 11.90 18.39
N VAL A 164 -4.76 12.51 18.07
CA VAL A 164 -4.50 13.16 16.78
C VAL A 164 -3.18 12.63 16.22
N ALA A 165 -3.24 12.14 14.99
CA ALA A 165 -2.08 11.70 14.22
C ALA A 165 -1.83 12.67 13.07
N TYR A 166 -0.60 13.14 12.90
CA TYR A 166 -0.28 14.11 11.86
C TYR A 166 0.34 13.42 10.63
N PRO A 167 -0.29 13.51 9.45
CA PRO A 167 0.33 13.04 8.22
C PRO A 167 1.53 13.90 7.84
N GLY A 168 2.53 13.26 7.23
CA GLY A 168 3.73 13.92 6.73
C GLY A 168 3.88 13.93 5.21
N ALA A 169 3.02 13.20 4.52
CA ALA A 169 3.02 13.04 3.07
C ALA A 169 1.60 12.83 2.56
N ILE A 170 1.42 12.94 1.25
CA ILE A 170 0.22 12.53 0.52
C ILE A 170 0.54 11.21 -0.18
N TYR A 171 -0.35 10.23 -0.09
CA TYR A 171 -0.27 9.00 -0.86
C TYR A 171 -1.58 8.82 -1.63
N GLN A 172 -1.48 8.59 -2.93
CA GLN A 172 -2.64 8.38 -3.79
C GLN A 172 -2.47 7.10 -4.60
N GLN A 173 -3.38 6.16 -4.38
CA GLN A 173 -3.62 5.07 -5.31
C GLN A 173 -4.48 5.56 -6.47
N ILE A 174 -4.06 5.23 -7.68
CA ILE A 174 -4.64 5.67 -8.94
C ILE A 174 -4.95 4.44 -9.77
N GLU A 175 -6.23 4.11 -9.85
CA GLU A 175 -6.74 3.08 -10.74
C GLU A 175 -7.03 3.69 -12.11
N LEU A 176 -6.22 3.34 -13.10
CA LEU A 176 -6.39 3.85 -14.46
C LEU A 176 -7.56 3.13 -15.15
N SER A 177 -8.56 3.90 -15.53
CA SER A 177 -9.85 3.41 -16.04
C SER A 177 -9.99 3.49 -17.57
N GLY A 178 -8.95 3.90 -18.30
CA GLY A 178 -9.01 3.97 -19.76
C GLY A 178 -7.74 4.49 -20.42
N LYS A 179 -7.80 4.65 -21.75
CA LYS A 179 -6.67 5.10 -22.59
C LYS A 179 -6.35 6.59 -22.49
N LYS A 180 -7.19 7.37 -21.81
CA LYS A 180 -7.09 8.82 -21.68
C LYS A 180 -7.56 9.25 -20.31
N MET A 181 -6.97 10.33 -19.82
CA MET A 181 -7.35 10.96 -18.57
C MET A 181 -8.81 11.43 -18.60
N ASN A 182 -9.61 10.93 -17.66
CA ASN A 182 -11.01 11.27 -17.49
C ASN A 182 -11.18 12.53 -16.61
N ALA A 183 -12.41 13.04 -16.49
CA ALA A 183 -12.69 14.26 -15.72
C ALA A 183 -12.39 14.12 -14.21
N GLN A 184 -12.66 12.94 -13.63
CA GLN A 184 -12.38 12.66 -12.23
C GLN A 184 -10.86 12.69 -11.97
N GLU A 185 -10.07 12.08 -12.85
CA GLU A 185 -8.61 12.10 -12.79
C GLU A 185 -8.07 13.54 -12.90
N GLN A 186 -8.64 14.37 -13.79
CA GLN A 186 -8.26 15.80 -13.90
C GLN A 186 -8.53 16.58 -12.61
N VAL A 187 -9.68 16.36 -11.98
CA VAL A 187 -10.05 16.99 -10.70
C VAL A 187 -9.07 16.55 -9.60
N LEU A 188 -8.77 15.25 -9.54
CA LEU A 188 -7.84 14.69 -8.56
C LEU A 188 -6.42 15.27 -8.73
N ILE A 189 -5.90 15.30 -9.96
CA ILE A 189 -4.57 15.83 -10.27
C ILE A 189 -4.43 17.29 -9.83
N ARG A 190 -5.40 18.13 -10.21
CA ARG A 190 -5.39 19.55 -9.84
C ARG A 190 -5.46 19.70 -8.32
N GLY A 191 -6.32 18.94 -7.65
CA GLY A 191 -6.42 18.93 -6.19
C GLY A 191 -5.11 18.53 -5.50
N LEU A 192 -4.45 17.48 -5.99
CA LEU A 192 -3.15 17.02 -5.48
C LEU A 192 -2.05 18.07 -5.70
N ALA A 193 -1.97 18.66 -6.89
CA ALA A 193 -0.99 19.71 -7.20
C ALA A 193 -1.17 20.93 -6.29
N MET A 194 -2.42 21.36 -6.08
CA MET A 194 -2.75 22.49 -5.21
C MET A 194 -2.43 22.18 -3.75
N ALA A 195 -2.81 20.99 -3.24
CA ALA A 195 -2.46 20.56 -1.89
C ALA A 195 -0.95 20.54 -1.68
N GLN A 196 -0.19 19.97 -2.63
CA GLN A 196 1.26 19.92 -2.56
C GLN A 196 1.88 21.33 -2.58
N ALA A 197 1.41 22.21 -3.47
CA ALA A 197 1.94 23.57 -3.58
C ALA A 197 1.71 24.38 -2.28
N ARG A 198 0.58 24.17 -1.60
CA ARG A 198 0.24 24.87 -0.34
C ARG A 198 0.98 24.32 0.87
N THR A 199 1.12 23.00 0.94
CA THR A 199 1.64 22.31 2.14
C THR A 199 3.10 21.92 2.02
N HIS A 200 3.65 21.93 0.80
CA HIS A 200 4.98 21.44 0.47
C HIS A 200 5.24 19.97 0.82
N ALA A 201 4.19 19.18 1.12
CA ALA A 201 4.28 17.75 1.44
C ALA A 201 4.68 16.93 0.19
N PRO A 202 5.46 15.85 0.33
CA PRO A 202 5.72 14.93 -0.78
C PRO A 202 4.45 14.18 -1.18
N VAL A 203 4.33 13.84 -2.46
CA VAL A 203 3.20 13.08 -3.03
C VAL A 203 3.72 11.76 -3.59
N TYR A 204 3.28 10.67 -3.00
CA TYR A 204 3.53 9.30 -3.42
C TYR A 204 2.38 8.83 -4.31
N LEU A 205 2.73 8.36 -5.51
CA LEU A 205 1.78 7.97 -6.54
C LEU A 205 1.94 6.47 -6.81
N SER A 206 0.87 5.71 -6.59
CA SER A 206 0.79 4.29 -6.92
C SER A 206 -0.24 4.10 -8.02
N PHE A 207 0.19 3.55 -9.15
CA PHE A 207 -0.67 3.32 -10.30
C PHE A 207 -1.01 1.83 -10.44
N SER A 208 -2.29 1.55 -10.66
CA SER A 208 -2.81 0.22 -11.00
C SER A 208 -3.70 0.30 -12.25
N VAL A 209 -3.91 -0.85 -12.89
CA VAL A 209 -4.74 -0.98 -14.08
C VAL A 209 -5.86 -1.98 -13.78
N ASP A 210 -7.10 -1.64 -14.13
CA ASP A 210 -8.18 -2.63 -14.14
C ASP A 210 -7.86 -3.69 -15.19
N GLU A 211 -7.70 -4.95 -14.74
CA GLU A 211 -7.41 -6.13 -15.57
C GLU A 211 -8.39 -6.34 -16.73
N LYS A 212 -9.57 -5.68 -16.69
CA LYS A 212 -10.60 -5.75 -17.73
C LYS A 212 -10.32 -4.86 -18.94
N ILE A 213 -9.29 -4.01 -18.90
CA ILE A 213 -8.99 -3.07 -19.99
C ILE A 213 -7.93 -3.69 -20.92
N GLU A 214 -8.19 -3.66 -22.23
CA GLU A 214 -7.22 -4.08 -23.25
C GLU A 214 -5.86 -3.41 -23.08
N PRO A 215 -4.75 -4.08 -23.43
CA PRO A 215 -3.41 -3.52 -23.28
C PRO A 215 -3.29 -2.17 -23.98
N PHE A 216 -3.21 -1.12 -23.18
CA PHE A 216 -2.83 0.22 -23.61
C PHE A 216 -1.44 0.53 -23.08
N ASN A 217 -0.77 1.54 -23.66
CA ASN A 217 0.56 1.92 -23.21
C ASN A 217 0.48 2.59 -21.83
N PHE A 218 0.51 1.79 -20.77
CA PHE A 218 0.43 2.21 -19.37
C PHE A 218 1.45 3.29 -19.03
N LYS A 219 2.66 3.16 -19.59
CA LYS A 219 3.76 4.12 -19.43
C LYS A 219 3.38 5.51 -19.98
N ASP A 220 2.69 5.59 -21.11
CA ASP A 220 2.27 6.87 -21.70
C ASP A 220 1.22 7.60 -20.86
N ILE A 221 0.31 6.86 -20.22
CA ILE A 221 -0.70 7.48 -19.35
C ILE A 221 -0.05 8.00 -18.07
N ILE A 222 0.90 7.27 -17.50
CA ILE A 222 1.67 7.76 -16.34
C ILE A 222 2.46 9.03 -16.73
N ARG A 223 3.08 9.07 -17.92
CA ARG A 223 3.74 10.29 -18.43
C ARG A 223 2.76 11.46 -18.51
N GLU A 224 1.56 11.24 -19.05
CA GLU A 224 0.53 12.26 -19.14
C GLU A 224 0.11 12.74 -17.75
N TRP A 225 -0.13 11.82 -16.81
CA TRP A 225 -0.45 12.12 -15.41
C TRP A 225 0.61 12.99 -14.75
N ILE A 226 1.88 12.58 -14.81
CA ILE A 226 2.99 13.33 -14.24
C ILE A 226 3.11 14.70 -14.90
N LYS A 227 3.01 14.78 -16.23
CA LYS A 227 3.05 16.05 -16.95
C LYS A 227 1.94 16.99 -16.48
N VAL A 228 0.68 16.55 -16.49
CA VAL A 228 -0.46 17.38 -16.08
C VAL A 228 -0.35 17.80 -14.62
N LEU A 229 0.11 16.92 -13.74
CA LEU A 229 0.33 17.23 -12.32
C LEU A 229 1.37 18.35 -12.16
N THR A 230 2.46 18.29 -12.93
CA THR A 230 3.51 19.34 -12.88
C THR A 230 3.10 20.63 -13.58
N ASP A 231 2.33 20.56 -14.68
CA ASP A 231 1.75 21.73 -15.34
C ASP A 231 0.73 22.44 -14.44
N ALA A 232 0.06 21.70 -13.55
CA ALA A 232 -0.82 22.22 -12.50
C ALA A 232 -0.05 22.81 -11.29
N GLY A 233 1.29 22.82 -11.30
CA GLY A 233 2.12 23.49 -10.31
C GLY A 233 2.75 22.60 -9.23
N ALA A 234 2.63 21.27 -9.34
CA ALA A 234 3.32 20.35 -8.44
C ALA A 234 4.86 20.44 -8.59
N GLU A 235 5.59 20.48 -7.48
CA GLU A 235 7.06 20.43 -7.47
C GLU A 235 7.54 19.01 -7.84
N ARG A 236 8.17 18.87 -9.00
CA ARG A 236 8.65 17.57 -9.54
C ARG A 236 9.48 16.78 -8.52
N ARG A 237 10.41 17.45 -7.84
CA ARG A 237 11.32 16.87 -6.82
C ARG A 237 10.61 16.29 -5.59
N LYS A 238 9.31 16.54 -5.42
CA LYS A 238 8.48 16.05 -4.32
C LYS A 238 7.48 14.99 -4.76
N LEU A 239 7.49 14.64 -6.04
CA LEU A 239 6.72 13.53 -6.58
C LEU A 239 7.54 12.26 -6.47
N VAL A 240 6.89 11.20 -5.99
CA VAL A 240 7.47 9.86 -5.84
C VAL A 240 6.59 8.88 -6.61
N LEU A 241 7.16 8.17 -7.57
CA LEU A 241 6.51 7.03 -8.23
C LEU A 241 6.80 5.76 -7.43
N CYS A 242 5.77 5.17 -6.85
CA CYS A 242 5.84 3.90 -6.11
C CYS A 242 5.88 2.69 -7.05
N HIS A 243 6.30 1.53 -6.53
CA HIS A 243 6.30 0.24 -7.23
C HIS A 243 7.08 0.25 -8.55
N ALA A 244 8.21 0.94 -8.58
CA ALA A 244 9.04 1.05 -9.78
C ALA A 244 9.54 -0.30 -10.32
N ASP A 245 9.64 -1.30 -9.43
CA ASP A 245 10.00 -2.68 -9.77
C ASP A 245 9.11 -3.26 -10.87
N ARG A 246 7.81 -2.88 -10.89
CA ARG A 246 6.83 -3.36 -11.88
C ARG A 246 7.19 -3.01 -13.32
N TYR A 247 7.98 -1.96 -13.52
CA TYR A 247 8.35 -1.45 -14.85
C TYR A 247 9.69 -1.97 -15.36
N CYS A 248 10.38 -2.80 -14.56
CA CYS A 248 11.69 -3.35 -14.89
C CYS A 248 11.63 -4.63 -15.73
N HIS A 249 10.48 -5.29 -15.79
CA HIS A 249 10.28 -6.54 -16.50
C HIS A 249 9.38 -6.31 -17.73
N GLY A 250 9.92 -6.52 -18.94
CA GLY A 250 9.18 -6.43 -20.19
C GLY A 250 9.43 -7.67 -21.06
N GLU A 251 8.36 -8.29 -21.56
CA GLU A 251 8.35 -9.59 -22.24
C GLU A 251 8.91 -9.60 -23.68
N SER A 252 9.42 -8.48 -24.22
CA SER A 252 10.00 -8.49 -25.56
C SER A 252 11.10 -7.45 -25.70
N GLU A 253 12.33 -7.96 -25.88
CA GLU A 253 13.52 -7.25 -26.33
C GLU A 253 13.99 -6.07 -25.45
N GLY A 254 14.67 -6.43 -24.36
CA GLY A 254 15.45 -5.51 -23.54
C GLY A 254 14.66 -4.96 -22.36
N SER A 255 15.29 -4.99 -21.18
CA SER A 255 14.84 -4.26 -19.99
C SER A 255 14.83 -2.76 -20.30
N ASP A 256 13.77 -2.28 -20.96
CA ASP A 256 13.66 -0.90 -21.37
C ASP A 256 13.28 -0.02 -20.17
N LEU A 257 14.30 0.27 -19.37
CA LEU A 257 14.29 1.22 -18.27
C LEU A 257 14.14 2.67 -18.77
N SER A 258 14.04 2.92 -20.08
CA SER A 258 13.93 4.27 -20.64
C SER A 258 12.83 5.09 -19.99
N PHE A 259 11.68 4.46 -19.70
CA PHE A 259 10.57 5.10 -19.01
C PHE A 259 10.96 5.60 -17.60
N LEU A 260 11.67 4.77 -16.82
CA LEU A 260 12.11 5.16 -15.48
C LEU A 260 13.22 6.22 -15.56
N ILE A 261 14.15 6.07 -16.50
CA ILE A 261 15.22 7.07 -16.71
C ILE A 261 14.62 8.43 -17.11
N GLU A 262 13.63 8.45 -18.00
CA GLU A 262 12.91 9.65 -18.41
C GLU A 262 12.24 10.36 -17.23
N LEU A 263 11.59 9.61 -16.33
CA LEU A 263 10.97 10.18 -15.14
C LEU A 263 12.01 10.72 -14.14
N LEU A 264 13.16 10.03 -13.98
CA LEU A 264 14.29 10.54 -13.19
C LEU A 264 14.85 11.83 -13.76
N ASP A 265 15.09 11.89 -15.08
CA ASP A 265 15.56 13.08 -15.78
C ASP A 265 14.55 14.24 -15.69
N PHE A 266 13.26 13.92 -15.58
CA PHE A 266 12.19 14.89 -15.31
C PHE A 266 12.19 15.41 -13.86
N GLY A 267 12.97 14.80 -12.97
CA GLY A 267 13.13 15.18 -11.57
C GLY A 267 12.15 14.50 -10.62
N ILE A 268 11.54 13.38 -11.02
CA ILE A 268 10.65 12.56 -10.19
C ILE A 268 11.49 11.55 -9.41
N THR A 269 11.16 11.32 -8.15
CA THR A 269 11.79 10.25 -7.37
C THR A 269 11.16 8.92 -7.74
N ILE A 270 11.97 7.90 -7.98
CA ILE A 270 11.51 6.56 -8.34
C ILE A 270 11.79 5.62 -7.18
N LEU A 271 10.76 4.89 -6.75
CA LEU A 271 10.83 4.04 -5.58
C LEU A 271 10.67 2.56 -5.93
N PHE A 272 11.69 1.79 -5.58
CA PHE A 272 11.70 0.32 -5.61
C PHE A 272 11.36 -0.18 -4.21
N ASP A 273 10.08 -0.46 -3.98
CA ASP A 273 9.50 -0.77 -2.67
C ASP A 273 9.03 -2.23 -2.55
N THR A 274 9.27 -3.06 -3.56
CA THR A 274 8.93 -4.50 -3.52
C THR A 274 10.14 -5.40 -3.29
N ILE A 275 11.23 -4.84 -2.76
CA ILE A 275 12.48 -5.57 -2.51
C ILE A 275 12.22 -6.73 -1.53
N GLY A 276 12.63 -7.93 -1.94
CA GLY A 276 12.44 -9.14 -1.14
C GLY A 276 11.09 -9.83 -1.33
N LEU A 277 10.11 -9.19 -2.00
CA LEU A 277 8.84 -9.81 -2.33
C LEU A 277 9.03 -11.03 -3.24
N LEU A 278 9.86 -10.91 -4.28
CA LEU A 278 10.16 -11.99 -5.21
C LEU A 278 10.95 -13.15 -4.59
N ALA A 279 11.75 -12.89 -3.55
CA ALA A 279 12.46 -13.95 -2.81
C ALA A 279 11.50 -14.86 -2.02
N LEU A 280 10.23 -14.45 -1.90
CA LEU A 280 9.16 -15.15 -1.20
C LEU A 280 8.09 -15.68 -2.14
N SER A 281 8.16 -15.50 -3.46
CA SER A 281 7.24 -16.08 -4.45
C SER A 281 7.94 -17.18 -5.27
N PHE A 282 7.31 -18.34 -5.45
CA PHE A 282 7.86 -19.37 -6.35
C PHE A 282 7.57 -18.98 -7.80
N ASP A 283 8.64 -18.78 -8.56
CA ASP A 283 8.60 -18.43 -9.97
C ASP A 283 8.66 -19.73 -10.81
N GLU A 284 7.50 -20.33 -11.05
CA GLU A 284 7.22 -21.07 -12.27
C GLU A 284 5.87 -20.51 -12.77
N ASP A 285 5.92 -19.62 -13.76
CA ASP A 285 4.78 -18.95 -14.41
C ASP A 285 4.06 -17.84 -13.62
N CYS A 286 4.80 -16.92 -12.98
CA CYS A 286 4.21 -15.66 -12.49
C CYS A 286 3.89 -14.69 -13.65
N ASN A 287 2.88 -15.04 -14.45
CA ASN A 287 1.96 -14.05 -15.00
C ASN A 287 1.25 -13.37 -13.82
N PHE A 288 1.85 -12.33 -13.26
CA PHE A 288 1.26 -11.48 -12.20
C PHE A 288 -0.10 -10.84 -12.61
N ASN A 289 -0.54 -11.05 -13.86
CA ASN A 289 -1.83 -10.62 -14.42
C ASN A 289 -2.91 -11.73 -14.46
N LYS A 290 -2.77 -12.84 -13.73
CA LYS A 290 -3.80 -13.89 -13.67
C LYS A 290 -4.07 -14.33 -12.24
N GLY A 291 -5.06 -13.70 -11.60
CA GLY A 291 -5.57 -14.10 -10.30
C GLY A 291 -6.97 -13.56 -10.00
N GLN A 292 -7.97 -14.06 -10.72
CA GLN A 292 -9.39 -13.76 -10.53
C GLN A 292 -9.90 -13.96 -9.08
N ALA A 293 -10.75 -13.03 -8.64
CA ALA A 293 -12.06 -13.37 -8.08
C ALA A 293 -13.13 -12.49 -8.76
N PRO A 294 -14.15 -13.07 -9.45
CA PRO A 294 -15.24 -12.28 -9.99
C PRO A 294 -16.16 -11.86 -8.85
N LEU A 295 -16.27 -10.55 -8.60
CA LEU A 295 -17.42 -9.97 -7.93
C LEU A 295 -18.62 -10.04 -8.90
N SER A 296 -19.32 -11.16 -8.94
CA SER A 296 -20.65 -11.24 -9.54
C SER A 296 -21.72 -11.07 -8.47
N SER A 297 -22.67 -10.17 -8.75
CA SER A 297 -23.83 -9.81 -7.94
C SER A 297 -24.73 -11.01 -7.58
N PRO A 298 -25.68 -10.86 -6.63
CA PRO A 298 -26.42 -11.95 -6.04
C PRO A 298 -27.66 -12.28 -6.89
N ASP A 299 -27.49 -13.00 -7.99
CA ASP A 299 -28.61 -13.64 -8.70
C ASP A 299 -28.12 -14.81 -9.55
N ALA A 300 -27.82 -15.93 -8.90
CA ALA A 300 -27.78 -17.25 -9.54
C ALA A 300 -27.92 -18.34 -8.48
N LEU A 301 -29.17 -18.60 -8.10
CA LEU A 301 -29.57 -19.84 -7.46
C LEU A 301 -29.44 -21.01 -8.45
N VAL A 302 -29.17 -22.18 -7.86
CA VAL A 302 -29.44 -23.57 -8.32
C VAL A 302 -28.26 -24.35 -8.96
N TYR A 303 -28.09 -25.57 -8.42
CA TYR A 303 -27.29 -26.74 -8.84
C TYR A 303 -25.84 -26.78 -8.28
N GLN A 304 -25.36 -27.82 -7.57
CA GLN A 304 -25.89 -29.15 -7.26
C GLN A 304 -25.09 -29.78 -6.09
N ARG A 305 -25.77 -30.58 -5.27
CA ARG A 305 -25.23 -31.46 -4.21
C ARG A 305 -24.76 -32.81 -4.82
N ALA A 306 -23.92 -33.52 -4.05
CA ALA A 306 -23.49 -34.93 -4.12
C ALA A 306 -22.04 -35.10 -4.67
N ALA A 307 -21.14 -35.93 -4.12
CA ALA A 307 -21.12 -36.87 -2.99
C ALA A 307 -19.65 -36.99 -2.53
N ALA A 308 -19.32 -36.89 -1.23
CA ALA A 308 -18.98 -38.00 -0.34
C ALA A 308 -18.59 -39.35 -1.01
N ASP A 309 -17.32 -39.78 -0.89
CA ASP A 309 -16.92 -40.98 -0.11
C ASP A 309 -15.46 -41.44 -0.34
N SER A 310 -14.91 -42.12 0.69
CA SER A 310 -13.74 -43.04 0.75
C SER A 310 -12.31 -42.45 0.90
N VAL A 311 -11.65 -42.44 2.09
CA VAL A 311 -10.96 -43.52 2.90
C VAL A 311 -9.51 -43.79 2.44
N PRO A 312 -8.49 -44.17 3.28
CA PRO A 312 -8.24 -44.06 4.72
C PRO A 312 -6.87 -43.44 5.14
N THR A 313 -6.78 -43.16 6.44
CA THR A 313 -5.59 -42.92 7.27
C THR A 313 -4.54 -44.04 7.26
N LEU A 314 -3.25 -43.66 7.33
CA LEU A 314 -2.18 -44.50 7.87
C LEU A 314 -1.37 -43.72 8.92
N ARG A 315 -1.41 -44.23 10.15
CA ARG A 315 -0.56 -43.82 11.28
C ARG A 315 0.87 -44.32 11.06
N GLY A 316 1.84 -43.45 11.29
CA GLY A 316 3.23 -43.81 11.55
C GLY A 316 3.77 -42.93 12.67
N SER A 317 4.00 -43.53 13.83
CA SER A 317 4.64 -42.92 15.00
C SER A 317 6.17 -42.90 14.83
N MET A 318 6.80 -41.75 15.00
CA MET A 318 8.20 -41.65 15.45
C MET A 318 8.34 -40.46 16.39
N GLU A 319 8.72 -40.76 17.64
CA GLU A 319 9.34 -39.83 18.57
C GLU A 319 10.78 -39.57 18.11
N ALA A 320 11.22 -38.31 18.12
CA ALA A 320 12.54 -37.88 18.59
C ALA A 320 12.72 -36.35 18.43
N ASP A 321 12.95 -35.71 19.57
CA ASP A 321 13.96 -34.70 19.84
C ASP A 321 14.03 -33.39 19.01
N GLY A 322 13.81 -32.29 19.74
CA GLY A 322 14.62 -31.08 19.63
C GLY A 322 14.46 -30.24 18.35
N VAL A 323 13.29 -29.65 18.15
CA VAL A 323 13.11 -28.62 17.11
C VAL A 323 13.31 -27.24 17.72
N GLN A 324 14.46 -26.64 17.39
CA GLN A 324 14.73 -25.22 17.53
C GLN A 324 13.71 -24.45 16.68
N GLU A 325 12.89 -23.59 17.30
CA GLU A 325 11.88 -22.78 16.60
C GLU A 325 12.56 -21.83 15.58
N CYS A 326 12.66 -22.25 14.32
CA CYS A 326 12.89 -21.35 13.20
C CYS A 326 11.55 -20.74 12.79
N ARG A 327 11.17 -19.62 13.42
CA ARG A 327 10.07 -18.79 12.94
C ARG A 327 10.55 -18.04 11.69
N GLY A 328 10.13 -18.52 10.53
CA GLY A 328 10.42 -17.88 9.24
C GLY A 328 9.74 -16.50 9.13
N PRO A 329 10.23 -15.61 8.25
CA PRO A 329 9.66 -14.27 8.06
C PRO A 329 8.25 -14.35 7.45
N ILE A 330 7.40 -13.43 7.91
CA ILE A 330 6.02 -13.20 7.44
C ILE A 330 6.07 -12.63 6.01
N VAL A 331 5.17 -13.10 5.15
CA VAL A 331 5.09 -12.73 3.74
C VAL A 331 4.14 -11.54 3.61
N VAL A 332 4.69 -10.32 3.57
CA VAL A 332 3.90 -9.14 3.18
C VAL A 332 3.82 -9.12 1.65
N VAL A 333 2.62 -9.26 1.08
CA VAL A 333 2.40 -9.06 -0.35
C VAL A 333 1.60 -7.79 -0.54
N HIS A 334 2.07 -6.90 -1.41
CA HIS A 334 1.31 -5.73 -1.81
C HIS A 334 0.22 -6.15 -2.81
N SER A 335 -1.04 -5.82 -2.51
CA SER A 335 -2.09 -5.88 -3.53
C SER A 335 -1.87 -4.71 -4.51
N PRO A 336 -2.02 -4.93 -5.84
CA PRO A 336 -2.14 -3.84 -6.79
C PRO A 336 -3.37 -2.97 -6.53
#